data_AF-A0A0P6XGZ1-F1
#
_entry.id   AF-A0A0P6XGZ1-F1
#
_cell.length_a   1.000
_cell.length_b   1.000
_cell.length_c   1.000
_cell.angle_alpha   90.00
_cell.angle_beta   90.00
_cell.angle_gamma   90.00
#
_symmetry.space_group_name_H-M   'P 1'
#
loop_
_entity.id
_entity.type
_entity.pdbx_description
1 polymer ?
#
loop_
_entity_poly.entity_id
_entity_poly.type
_entity_poly.pdbx_seq_one_letter_code
_entity_poly.pdbx_strand_id
1 'polypeptide(L)' 'MTWLGEEMVMVPDFPAWVCDVCGRREYDQLAMARLSMLLNSEAGKPVSRPRTIHPVKGHKSARPNVSD' A
#
# COMPACT_ATOMS: atom_id res chain seq x y z
N MET A 1 19.78 -7.04 8.32
CA MET A 1 19.17 -6.64 9.61
C MET A 1 18.37 -5.37 9.37
N THR A 2 17.18 -5.26 9.96
CA THR A 2 16.37 -4.04 9.86
C THR A 2 15.74 -3.74 11.22
N TRP A 3 15.37 -2.48 11.42
CA TRP A 3 14.76 -2.00 12.66
C TRP A 3 13.27 -1.77 12.46
N LEU A 4 12.46 -2.16 13.44
CA LEU A 4 11.06 -1.84 13.53
C LEU A 4 10.83 -1.06 14.83
N GLY A 5 10.84 0.27 14.75
CA GLY A 5 10.88 1.11 15.95
C GLY A 5 12.16 0.88 16.75
N GLU A 6 12.02 0.47 18.01
CA GLU A 6 13.16 0.13 18.90
C GLU A 6 13.52 -1.37 18.89
N GLU A 7 12.76 -2.20 18.17
CA GLU A 7 13.01 -3.63 18.08
C GLU A 7 13.85 -3.97 16.85
N MET A 8 14.89 -4.77 17.07
CA MET A 8 15.75 -5.30 16.01
C MET A 8 15.14 -6.57 15.43
N VAL A 9 14.93 -6.59 14.11
CA VAL A 9 14.39 -7.76 13.40
C VAL A 9 15.49 -8.41 12.57
N MET A 10 15.62 -9.73 12.73
CA MET A 10 16.46 -10.59 11.90
C MET A 10 15.60 -11.53 11.08
N VAL A 11 15.91 -11.63 9.78
CA VAL A 11 15.23 -12.55 8.86
C VAL A 11 16.26 -13.60 8.44
N PRO A 12 16.06 -14.89 8.77
CA PRO A 12 16.95 -15.96 8.34
C PRO A 12 16.84 -16.19 6.84
N ASP A 13 17.90 -16.73 6.24
CA ASP A 13 17.96 -17.17 4.84
C ASP A 13 17.49 -16.11 3.82
N PHE A 14 17.80 -14.84 4.09
CA PHE A 14 17.33 -13.72 3.27
C PHE A 14 18.03 -13.68 1.89
N PRO A 15 17.28 -13.45 0.78
CA PRO A 15 17.86 -13.41 -0.57
C PRO A 15 19.03 -12.43 -0.71
N ALA A 16 20.18 -12.95 -1.11
CA ALA A 16 21.39 -12.19 -1.32
C ALA A 16 22.27 -12.81 -2.41
N TRP A 17 23.05 -11.98 -3.08
CA TRP A 17 24.23 -12.39 -3.82
C TRP A 17 25.41 -12.45 -2.87
N VAL A 18 26.09 -13.59 -2.85
CA VAL A 18 27.29 -13.80 -2.05
C VAL A 18 28.46 -13.97 -3.01
N CYS A 19 29.51 -13.17 -2.82
CA CYS A 19 30.74 -13.35 -3.57
C CYS A 19 31.47 -14.60 -3.08
N ASP A 20 31.68 -15.58 -3.95
CA ASP A 20 32.35 -16.84 -3.62
C ASP A 20 33.85 -16.67 -3.27
N VAL A 21 34.45 -15.52 -3.63
CA VAL A 21 35.87 -15.23 -3.37
C VAL A 21 36.07 -14.50 -2.04
N CYS A 22 35.30 -13.44 -1.78
CA CYS A 22 35.52 -12.57 -0.62
C CYS A 22 34.39 -12.60 0.42
N GLY A 23 33.28 -13.28 0.14
CA GLY A 23 32.14 -13.39 1.05
C GLY A 23 31.28 -12.13 1.18
N ARG A 24 31.53 -11.09 0.37
CA ARG A 24 30.67 -9.89 0.34
C ARG A 24 29.24 -10.29 -0.01
N ARG A 25 28.28 -9.70 0.71
CA ARG A 25 26.85 -9.93 0.54
C ARG A 25 26.17 -8.68 0.03
N GLU A 26 25.39 -8.82 -1.03
CA GLU A 26 24.50 -7.78 -1.54
C GLU A 26 23.07 -8.34 -1.53
N TYR A 27 22.17 -7.69 -0.80
CA TYR A 27 20.80 -8.16 -0.65
C TYR A 27 19.96 -7.84 -1.89
N ASP A 28 19.01 -8.73 -2.23
CA ASP A 28 18.07 -8.49 -3.31
C ASP A 28 17.18 -7.28 -2.99
N GLN A 29 17.19 -6.28 -3.88
CA GLN A 29 16.50 -5.01 -3.67
C GLN A 29 14.97 -5.17 -3.67
N LEU A 30 14.43 -6.08 -4.46
CA LEU A 30 12.99 -6.34 -4.51
C LEU A 30 12.52 -7.03 -3.22
N ALA A 31 13.29 -8.00 -2.73
CA ALA A 31 13.03 -8.64 -1.44
C ALA A 31 13.10 -7.62 -0.30
N MET A 32 14.07 -6.71 -0.32
CA MET A 32 14.19 -5.62 0.67
C MET A 32 12.97 -4.70 0.65
N ALA A 33 12.52 -4.27 -0.53
CA ALA A 33 11.33 -3.43 -0.66
C ALA A 33 10.07 -4.11 -0.09
N ARG A 34 9.90 -5.42 -0.35
CA ARG A 34 8.79 -6.21 0.21
C ARG A 34 8.88 -6.34 1.72
N LEU A 35 10.07 -6.59 2.25
CA LEU A 35 10.27 -6.65 3.70
C LEU A 35 9.89 -5.31 4.35
N SER A 36 10.32 -4.20 3.78
CA SER A 36 9.94 -2.86 4.26
C SER A 36 8.43 -2.62 4.23
N MET A 37 7.72 -3.15 3.22
CA MET A 37 6.25 -3.07 3.17
C MET A 37 5.59 -3.91 4.27
N LEU A 38 6.06 -5.12 4.52
CA LEU A 38 5.52 -6.01 5.56
C LEU A 38 5.74 -5.45 6.97
N LEU A 39 6.88 -4.79 7.19
CA LEU A 39 7.23 -4.17 8.46
C LEU A 39 6.60 -2.79 8.65
N ASN A 40 5.95 -2.22 7.64
CA ASN A 40 5.26 -0.95 7.80
C ASN A 40 4.10 -1.13 8.80
N SER A 41 4.11 -0.39 9.92
CA SER A 41 3.04 -0.42 10.93
C SER A 41 1.67 0.04 10.39
N GLU A 42 1.67 0.73 9.25
CA GLU A 42 0.47 1.16 8.54
C GLU A 42 -0.02 0.13 7.51
N ALA A 43 0.69 -1.00 7.35
CA ALA A 43 0.29 -2.08 6.45
C ALA A 43 -1.11 -2.60 6.84
N GLY A 44 -2.01 -2.67 5.87
CA GLY A 44 -3.38 -3.14 6.07
C GLY A 44 -4.38 -2.07 6.52
N LYS A 45 -3.96 -0.81 6.78
CA LYS A 45 -4.93 0.27 7.01
C LYS A 45 -5.70 0.55 5.72
N PRO A 46 -7.04 0.64 5.78
CA PRO A 46 -7.83 0.91 4.59
C PRO A 46 -7.46 2.29 4.06
N VAL A 47 -6.96 2.35 2.82
CA VAL A 47 -6.80 3.61 2.11
C VAL A 47 -8.20 4.20 1.98
N SER A 48 -8.49 5.25 2.75
CA SER A 48 -9.75 5.99 2.66
C SER A 48 -9.86 6.52 1.24
N ARG A 49 -10.60 5.81 0.38
CA ARG A 49 -10.92 6.30 -0.95
C ARG A 49 -11.89 7.47 -0.75
N PRO A 50 -11.58 8.69 -1.21
CA PRO A 50 -12.56 9.75 -1.19
C PRO A 50 -13.75 9.29 -2.01
N ARG A 51 -14.92 9.17 -1.37
CA ARG A 51 -16.17 8.92 -2.10
C ARG A 51 -16.41 10.15 -2.96
N THR A 52 -16.16 10.04 -4.26
CA THR A 52 -16.62 11.03 -5.23
C THR A 52 -18.14 11.06 -5.16
N ILE A 53 -18.69 12.08 -4.50
CA ILE A 53 -20.12 12.35 -4.52
C ILE A 53 -20.42 12.83 -5.94
N HIS A 54 -20.82 11.91 -6.82
CA HIS A 54 -21.38 12.30 -8.11
C HIS A 54 -22.75 12.93 -7.83
N PRO A 55 -22.98 14.21 -8.18
CA PRO A 55 -24.28 14.81 -8.00
C PRO A 55 -25.27 14.09 -8.92
N VAL A 56 -26.26 13.41 -8.32
CA VAL A 56 -27.40 12.85 -9.05
C VAL A 56 -28.12 14.03 -9.70
N LYS A 57 -28.06 14.13 -11.03
CA LYS A 57 -28.84 15.11 -11.79
C LYS A 57 -30.32 14.80 -11.53
N GLY A 58 -30.98 15.66 -10.74
CA GLY A 58 -32.40 15.55 -10.46
C GLY A 58 -33.20 15.56 -11.77
N HIS A 59 -33.98 14.50 -12.01
CA HIS A 59 -34.98 14.49 -13.06
C HIS A 59 -36.04 15.54 -12.72
N LYS A 60 -36.11 16.62 -13.50
CA LYS A 60 -37.22 17.58 -13.42
C LYS A 60 -38.48 16.90 -13.95
N SER A 61 -39.39 16.52 -13.05
CA SER A 61 -40.75 16.13 -13.44
C SER A 61 -41.51 17.38 -13.86
N ALA A 62 -41.64 17.61 -15.16
CA ALA A 62 -42.57 18.59 -15.71
C ALA A 62 -44.00 18.10 -15.44
N ARG A 63 -44.74 18.79 -14.57
CA ARG A 63 -46.20 18.65 -14.47
C ARG A 63 -46.83 19.65 -15.45
N PRO A 64 -47.66 19.23 -16.42
CA PRO A 64 -48.43 20.17 -17.21
C PRO A 64 -49.56 20.73 -16.35
N ASN A 65 -49.71 22.06 -16.35
CA ASN A 65 -50.84 22.74 -15.73
C ASN A 65 -52.06 22.60 -16.64
N VAL A 66 -53.15 21.99 -16.15
CA VAL A 66 -54.47 22.07 -16.77
C VAL A 66 -55.24 23.16 -16.04
N SER A 67 -55.68 24.19 -16.77
CA SER A 67 -56.62 25.19 -16.29
C SER A 67 -57.81 25.24 -17.24
N ASP A 68 -59.00 25.24 -16.61
CA ASP A 68 -60.38 25.42 -17.14
C ASP A 68 -60.52 26.42 -18.29
#